data_AF-A0A520KYI5-F1
#
_entry.id   AF-A0A520KYI5-F1
#
_cell.length_a   1.000
_cell.length_b   1.000
_cell.length_c   1.000
_cell.angle_alpha   90.00
_cell.angle_beta   90.00
_cell.angle_gamma   90.00
#
_symmetry.space_group_name_H-M   'P 1'
#
loop_
_entity.id
_entity.type
_entity.pdbx_description
1 polymer ?
#
loop_
_entity_poly.entity_id
_entity_poly.type
_entity_poly.pdbx_seq_one_letter_code
_entity_poly.pdbx_strand_id
1 'polypeptide(L)'
;MANELLGSFKKIGLVPLYDLVAQAILEKIDKVTPQDIHDSIDEWKDPWAYIPAEMKEILFEVVRRYKQLIKRYINVITPEMMMDLLLKARGDLAGAIIDHRDGDRWWEWWIEHAKERISKEILKE
;
A
#
# COMPACT_ATOMS: atom_id res chain seq x y z
N MET A 1 -11.50 12.08 -5.49
CA MET A 1 -11.18 10.99 -4.55
C MET A 1 -10.30 11.43 -3.38
N ALA A 2 -9.17 12.14 -3.60
CA ALA A 2 -8.32 12.64 -2.51
C ALA A 2 -9.09 13.46 -1.44
N ASN A 3 -10.07 14.27 -1.85
CA ASN A 3 -10.86 15.11 -0.94
C ASN A 3 -11.78 14.33 0.03
N GLU A 4 -12.25 13.14 -0.31
CA GLU A 4 -13.13 12.33 0.55
C GLU A 4 -12.34 11.54 1.59
N LEU A 5 -11.17 11.03 1.21
CA LEU A 5 -10.21 10.41 2.12
C LEU A 5 -9.71 11.43 3.16
N LEU A 6 -9.32 12.62 2.70
CA LEU A 6 -8.84 13.72 3.55
C LEU A 6 -9.91 14.19 4.55
N GLY A 7 -11.17 14.24 4.13
CA GLY A 7 -12.32 14.51 5.01
C GLY A 7 -12.55 13.43 6.07
N SER A 8 -12.29 12.17 5.74
CA SER A 8 -12.41 11.04 6.68
C SER A 8 -11.26 11.04 7.70
N PHE A 9 -10.03 11.34 7.28
CA PHE A 9 -8.87 11.50 8.17
C PHE A 9 -9.01 12.68 9.13
N LYS A 10 -9.65 13.78 8.70
CA LYS A 10 -10.05 14.92 9.54
C LYS A 10 -10.95 14.54 10.71
N LYS A 11 -11.93 13.67 10.49
CA LYS A 11 -12.91 13.30 11.53
C LYS A 11 -12.34 12.42 12.65
N ILE A 12 -11.23 11.73 12.41
CA ILE A 12 -10.62 10.79 13.37
C ILE A 12 -9.30 11.30 13.97
N GLY A 13 -8.98 12.58 13.77
CA GLY A 13 -7.76 13.21 14.30
C GLY A 13 -6.47 12.70 13.66
N LEU A 14 -6.54 12.25 12.40
CA LEU A 14 -5.40 11.73 11.63
C LEU A 14 -4.93 12.66 10.53
N VAL A 15 -5.45 13.88 10.42
CA VAL A 15 -4.99 14.87 9.43
C VAL A 15 -3.48 15.01 9.41
N PRO A 16 -2.80 15.17 10.56
CA PRO A 16 -1.35 15.35 10.55
C PRO A 16 -0.64 14.11 10.02
N LEU A 17 -1.22 12.93 10.27
CA LEU A 17 -0.64 11.66 9.86
C LEU A 17 -0.96 11.35 8.39
N TYR A 18 -2.12 11.74 7.87
CA TYR A 18 -2.40 11.74 6.44
C TYR A 18 -1.47 12.71 5.71
N ASP A 19 -1.31 13.93 6.20
CA ASP A 19 -0.45 14.93 5.54
C ASP A 19 1.03 14.50 5.57
N LEU A 20 1.52 13.93 6.68
CA LEU A 20 2.89 13.39 6.76
C LEU A 20 3.10 12.11 5.96
N VAL A 21 2.20 11.13 6.09
CA VAL A 21 2.41 9.78 5.53
C VAL A 21 1.96 9.72 4.09
N ALA A 22 0.81 10.29 3.76
CA ALA A 22 0.30 10.23 2.39
C ALA A 22 1.19 11.05 1.46
N GLN A 23 1.65 12.24 1.83
CA GLN A 23 2.59 12.98 0.98
C GLN A 23 3.91 12.24 0.82
N ALA A 24 4.49 11.73 1.90
CA ALA A 24 5.76 11.03 1.83
C ALA A 24 5.67 9.72 1.00
N ILE A 25 4.56 8.98 1.11
CA ILE A 25 4.28 7.80 0.29
C ILE A 25 4.05 8.21 -1.17
N LEU A 26 3.27 9.26 -1.42
CA LEU A 26 3.00 9.75 -2.78
C LEU A 26 4.30 10.23 -3.45
N GLU A 27 5.15 10.99 -2.76
CA GLU A 27 6.45 11.44 -3.26
C GLU A 27 7.41 10.29 -3.58
N LYS A 28 7.33 9.17 -2.85
CA LYS A 28 8.15 7.99 -3.15
C LYS A 28 7.58 7.15 -4.26
N ILE A 29 6.27 6.93 -4.27
CA ILE A 29 5.60 6.27 -5.39
C ILE A 29 5.87 7.07 -6.68
N ASP A 30 5.86 8.41 -6.64
CA ASP A 30 6.19 9.28 -7.78
C ASP A 30 7.56 8.98 -8.42
N LYS A 31 8.51 8.48 -7.63
CA LYS A 31 9.85 8.10 -8.11
C LYS A 31 9.93 6.66 -8.62
N VAL A 32 8.92 5.83 -8.36
CA VAL A 32 8.83 4.48 -8.91
C VAL A 32 8.42 4.57 -10.37
N THR A 33 9.16 3.90 -11.23
CA THR A 33 8.94 3.80 -12.67
C THR A 33 8.32 2.45 -13.04
N PRO A 34 7.69 2.33 -14.22
CA PRO A 34 7.26 1.04 -14.77
C PRO A 34 8.39 0.00 -14.83
N GLN A 35 9.64 0.41 -15.11
CA GLN A 35 10.76 -0.51 -15.15
C GLN A 35 11.08 -1.08 -13.77
N ASP A 36 11.01 -0.27 -12.71
CA ASP A 36 11.21 -0.77 -11.33
C ASP A 36 10.18 -1.85 -10.96
N ILE A 37 8.96 -1.75 -11.51
CA ILE A 37 7.92 -2.77 -11.33
C ILE A 37 8.29 -4.05 -12.08
N HIS A 38 8.69 -3.97 -13.35
CA HIS A 38 9.14 -5.14 -14.10
C HIS A 38 10.30 -5.84 -13.39
N ASP A 39 11.34 -5.09 -12.99
CA ASP A 39 12.49 -5.62 -12.26
C ASP A 39 12.05 -6.29 -10.95
N SER A 40 11.04 -5.72 -10.28
CA SER A 40 10.49 -6.32 -9.05
C SER A 40 9.75 -7.63 -9.31
N ILE A 41 9.04 -7.73 -10.44
CA ILE A 41 8.32 -8.95 -10.82
C ILE A 41 9.32 -10.04 -11.24
N ASP A 42 10.30 -9.69 -12.09
CA ASP A 42 11.34 -10.60 -12.57
C ASP A 42 12.18 -11.19 -11.44
N GLU A 43 12.53 -10.36 -10.45
CA GLU A 43 13.33 -10.78 -9.28
C GLU A 43 12.48 -11.20 -8.07
N TRP A 44 11.15 -11.19 -8.20
CA TRP A 44 10.21 -11.45 -7.11
C TRP A 44 10.48 -10.61 -5.84
N LYS A 45 10.91 -9.35 -6.04
CA LYS A 45 11.20 -8.39 -4.97
C LYS A 45 9.92 -7.86 -4.37
N ASP A 46 9.95 -7.62 -3.06
CA ASP A 46 8.86 -6.98 -2.35
C ASP A 46 9.00 -5.43 -2.40
N PRO A 47 8.03 -4.70 -2.98
CA PRO A 47 8.05 -3.25 -3.01
C PRO A 47 8.10 -2.59 -1.63
N TRP A 48 7.70 -3.30 -0.57
CA TRP A 48 7.88 -2.82 0.81
C TRP A 48 9.34 -2.50 1.14
N ALA A 49 10.31 -3.11 0.45
CA ALA A 49 11.73 -2.79 0.59
C ALA A 49 12.05 -1.34 0.21
N TYR A 50 11.33 -0.76 -0.76
CA TYR A 50 11.53 0.63 -1.21
C TYR A 50 11.00 1.67 -0.20
N ILE A 51 10.17 1.26 0.74
CA ILE A 51 9.61 2.15 1.76
C ILE A 51 10.65 2.39 2.86
N PRO A 52 11.04 3.64 3.15
CA PRO A 52 11.99 3.96 4.22
C PRO A 52 11.53 3.47 5.60
N ALA A 53 12.46 3.15 6.49
CA ALA A 53 12.16 2.65 7.84
C ALA A 53 11.25 3.60 8.63
N GLU A 54 11.53 4.89 8.59
CA GLU A 54 10.70 5.94 9.20
C GLU A 54 9.23 5.89 8.74
N MET A 55 8.98 5.67 7.45
CA MET A 55 7.62 5.56 6.92
C MET A 55 6.95 4.25 7.34
N LYS A 56 7.72 3.16 7.40
CA LYS A 56 7.22 1.86 7.90
C LYS A 56 6.75 1.96 9.35
N GLU A 57 7.49 2.67 10.19
CA GLU A 57 7.11 2.91 11.59
C GLU A 57 5.79 3.67 11.70
N ILE A 58 5.64 4.76 10.93
CA ILE A 58 4.40 5.53 10.97
C ILE A 58 3.22 4.70 10.43
N LEU A 59 3.42 3.96 9.33
CA LEU A 59 2.41 3.04 8.79
C LEU A 59 1.97 2.00 9.83
N PHE A 60 2.92 1.42 10.57
CA PHE A 60 2.59 0.49 11.64
C PHE A 60 1.91 1.17 12.85
N GLU A 61 2.22 2.43 13.14
CA GLU A 61 1.49 3.18 14.16
C GLU A 61 0.02 3.38 13.78
N VAL A 62 -0.28 3.63 12.49
CA VAL A 62 -1.67 3.59 11.99
C VAL A 62 -2.29 2.23 12.21
N VAL A 63 -1.57 1.16 11.84
CA VAL A 63 -2.06 -0.21 12.00
C VAL A 63 -2.43 -0.49 13.46
N ARG A 64 -1.58 -0.11 14.42
CA ARG A 64 -1.85 -0.28 15.85
C ARG A 64 -3.04 0.55 16.32
N ARG A 65 -3.08 1.85 15.96
CA ARG A 65 -4.15 2.76 16.36
C ARG A 65 -5.52 2.34 15.83
N TYR A 66 -5.58 1.79 14.62
CA TYR A 66 -6.82 1.36 13.96
C TYR A 66 -7.00 -0.16 13.94
N LYS A 67 -6.27 -0.90 14.78
CA LYS A 67 -6.20 -2.36 14.73
C LYS A 67 -7.55 -3.07 14.70
N GLN A 68 -8.55 -2.57 15.44
CA GLN A 68 -9.89 -3.17 15.47
C GLN A 68 -10.63 -3.00 14.15
N LEU A 69 -10.51 -1.81 13.54
CA LEU A 69 -11.10 -1.54 12.23
C LEU A 69 -10.40 -2.39 11.16
N ILE A 70 -9.07 -2.41 11.17
CA ILE A 70 -8.27 -3.17 10.20
C ILE A 70 -8.54 -4.66 10.33
N LYS A 71 -8.58 -5.23 11.54
CA LYS A 71 -8.96 -6.64 11.79
C LYS A 71 -10.27 -7.03 11.11
N ARG A 72 -11.26 -6.13 11.12
CA ARG A 72 -12.59 -6.39 10.53
C ARG A 72 -12.56 -6.42 9.01
N TYR A 73 -11.71 -5.61 8.38
CA TYR A 73 -11.76 -5.38 6.93
C TYR A 73 -10.55 -5.92 6.16
N ILE A 74 -9.44 -6.29 6.80
CA ILE A 74 -8.21 -6.72 6.11
C ILE A 74 -8.45 -7.93 5.21
N ASN A 75 -9.35 -8.83 5.60
CA ASN A 75 -9.68 -10.05 4.85
C ASN A 75 -10.62 -9.80 3.67
N VAL A 76 -11.28 -8.65 3.59
CA VAL A 76 -12.11 -8.28 2.42
C VAL A 76 -11.31 -7.52 1.37
N ILE A 77 -10.06 -7.14 1.67
CA ILE A 77 -9.17 -6.52 0.68
C ILE A 77 -8.71 -7.60 -0.29
N THR A 78 -9.06 -7.43 -1.56
CA THR A 78 -8.67 -8.31 -2.66
C THR A 78 -7.62 -7.66 -3.56
N PRO A 79 -6.81 -8.45 -4.28
CA PRO A 79 -5.88 -7.93 -5.27
C PRO A 79 -6.54 -7.03 -6.32
N GLU A 80 -7.73 -7.38 -6.81
CA GLU A 80 -8.47 -6.61 -7.81
C GLU A 80 -8.90 -5.24 -7.29
N MET A 81 -9.37 -5.18 -6.03
CA MET A 81 -9.70 -3.90 -5.41
C MET A 81 -8.49 -2.99 -5.32
N MET A 82 -7.33 -3.55 -4.97
CA MET A 82 -6.08 -2.81 -4.89
C MET A 82 -5.57 -2.40 -6.28
N MET A 83 -5.77 -3.24 -7.29
CA MET A 83 -5.41 -2.92 -8.68
C MET A 83 -6.27 -1.78 -9.23
N ASP A 84 -7.59 -1.77 -8.97
CA ASP A 84 -8.47 -0.65 -9.35
C ASP A 84 -8.04 0.67 -8.70
N LEU A 85 -7.61 0.62 -7.43
CA LEU A 85 -7.02 1.78 -6.76
C LEU A 85 -5.71 2.23 -7.42
N LEU A 86 -4.83 1.29 -7.77
CA LEU A 86 -3.55 1.60 -8.42
C LEU A 86 -3.78 2.19 -9.81
N LEU A 87 -4.69 1.64 -10.61
CA LEU A 87 -5.06 2.18 -11.92
C LEU A 87 -5.50 3.64 -11.84
N LYS A 88 -6.28 4.00 -10.82
CA LYS A 88 -6.76 5.38 -10.60
C LYS A 88 -5.66 6.34 -10.12
N ALA A 89 -4.68 5.84 -9.38
CA ALA A 89 -3.62 6.68 -8.79
C ALA A 89 -2.38 6.78 -9.70
N ARG A 90 -1.96 5.65 -10.28
CA ARG A 90 -0.73 5.43 -11.05
C ARG A 90 -0.97 4.34 -12.11
N GLY A 91 -1.78 4.68 -13.11
CA GLY A 91 -2.12 3.79 -14.21
C GLY A 91 -0.91 3.31 -15.03
N ASP A 92 0.18 4.07 -15.03
CA ASP A 92 1.47 3.67 -15.60
C ASP A 92 2.10 2.48 -14.87
N LEU A 93 2.08 2.48 -13.53
CA LEU A 93 2.59 1.35 -12.74
C LEU A 93 1.65 0.15 -12.80
N ALA A 94 0.34 0.39 -12.78
CA ALA A 94 -0.64 -0.69 -12.96
C ALA A 94 -0.50 -1.35 -14.33
N GLY A 95 -0.30 -0.56 -15.39
CA GLY A 95 -0.02 -1.08 -16.73
C GLY A 95 1.22 -1.97 -16.76
N ALA A 96 2.31 -1.56 -16.11
CA ALA A 96 3.52 -2.37 -16.00
C ALA A 96 3.29 -3.73 -15.34
N ILE A 97 2.40 -3.81 -14.36
CA ILE A 97 2.03 -5.10 -13.75
C ILE A 97 1.22 -5.93 -14.73
N ILE A 98 0.16 -5.35 -15.30
CA ILE A 98 -0.78 -6.04 -16.20
C ILE A 98 -0.09 -6.56 -17.46
N ASP A 99 0.86 -5.79 -18.00
CA ASP A 99 1.58 -6.13 -19.23
C ASP A 99 2.68 -7.18 -18.99
N HIS A 100 3.05 -7.44 -17.74
CA HIS A 100 4.08 -8.42 -17.38
C HIS A 100 3.48 -9.83 -17.23
N ARG A 101 4.15 -10.83 -17.81
CA ARG A 101 3.67 -12.24 -17.84
C ARG A 101 3.32 -12.81 -16.46
N ASP A 102 4.15 -12.49 -15.46
CA ASP A 102 3.98 -12.96 -14.07
C ASP A 102 3.39 -11.87 -13.14
N GLY A 103 2.91 -10.76 -13.71
CA GLY A 103 2.48 -9.59 -12.95
C GLY A 103 1.28 -9.87 -12.05
N ASP A 104 0.26 -10.57 -12.54
CA ASP A 104 -0.91 -10.95 -11.71
C ASP A 104 -0.49 -11.78 -10.49
N ARG A 105 0.37 -12.78 -10.70
CA ARG A 105 0.83 -13.65 -9.61
C ARG A 105 1.68 -12.89 -8.59
N TRP A 106 2.56 -12.01 -9.07
CA TRP A 106 3.38 -11.17 -8.20
C TRP A 106 2.52 -10.17 -7.42
N TRP A 107 1.48 -9.61 -8.06
CA TRP A 107 0.54 -8.69 -7.43
C TRP A 107 -0.26 -9.36 -6.31
N GLU A 108 -0.86 -10.52 -6.58
CA GLU A 108 -1.56 -11.32 -5.58
C GLU A 108 -0.64 -11.65 -4.40
N TRP A 109 0.58 -12.13 -4.71
CA TRP A 109 1.60 -12.43 -3.71
C TRP A 109 1.92 -11.21 -2.85
N TRP A 110 2.11 -10.03 -3.46
CA TRP A 110 2.44 -8.80 -2.74
C TRP A 110 1.32 -8.37 -1.79
N ILE A 111 0.07 -8.41 -2.25
CA ILE A 111 -1.10 -8.04 -1.45
C ILE A 111 -1.26 -8.97 -0.25
N GLU A 112 -1.11 -10.28 -0.44
CA GLU A 112 -1.17 -11.23 0.69
C GLU A 112 -0.01 -11.03 1.67
N HIS A 113 1.21 -10.78 1.18
CA HIS A 113 2.35 -10.46 2.06
C HIS A 113 2.14 -9.16 2.86
N ALA A 114 1.52 -8.15 2.26
CA ALA A 114 1.14 -6.93 2.95
C ALA A 114 0.09 -7.21 4.05
N LYS A 115 -0.94 -8.02 3.75
CA LYS A 115 -1.96 -8.44 4.73
C LYS A 115 -1.34 -9.22 5.88
N GLU A 116 -0.41 -10.12 5.60
CA GLU A 116 0.33 -10.84 6.64
C GLU A 116 1.16 -9.91 7.53
N ARG A 117 1.89 -8.95 6.95
CA ARG A 117 2.66 -7.95 7.72
C ARG A 117 1.77 -7.18 8.67
N ILE A 118 0.64 -6.69 8.17
CA ILE A 118 -0.35 -5.94 8.96
C ILE A 118 -0.92 -6.84 10.07
N SER A 119 -1.27 -8.09 9.74
CA SER A 119 -1.82 -9.04 10.71
C SER A 119 -0.81 -9.36 11.80
N LYS A 120 0.46 -9.63 11.44
CA LYS A 120 1.56 -9.85 12.40
C LYS A 120 1.73 -8.64 13.29
N GLU A 121 1.73 -7.42 12.74
CA GLU A 121 1.86 -6.21 13.54
C GLU A 121 0.72 -6.05 14.56
N ILE A 122 -0.52 -6.36 14.16
CA ILE A 122 -1.67 -6.31 15.06
C ILE A 122 -1.59 -7.38 16.16
N LEU A 123 -0.92 -8.51 15.90
CA LEU A 123 -0.79 -9.64 16.83
C LEU A 123 0.43 -9.54 17.75
N LYS A 124 1.34 -8.56 17.58
CA LYS A 124 2.53 -8.33 18.45
C LYS A 124 2.18 -7.81 19.86
N GLU A 125 0.99 -8.09 20.37
CA GLU A 125 0.61 -7.80 21.77
C GLU A 125 1.35 -8.71 22.75
#